data_AF-A0A972XGQ3-F1
#
_entry.id   AF-A0A972XGQ3-F1
#
_cell.length_a   1.000
_cell.length_b   1.000
_cell.length_c   1.000
_cell.angle_alpha   90.00
_cell.angle_beta   90.00
_cell.angle_gamma   90.00
#
_symmetry.space_group_name_H-M   'P 1'
#
loop_
_entity.id
_entity.type
_entity.pdbx_description
1 polymer ?
#
loop_
_entity_poly.entity_id
_entity_poly.type
_entity_poly.pdbx_seq_one_letter_code
_entity_poly.pdbx_strand_id
1 'polypeptide(L)'
;VQRRPRRGQTDRGIQWREARAPRGRRSDRMANAALHRIVLFRMSRRHPPTMDYIARRTAESLSKRDIIRCLKRYVVREVYHALTHPEPTTEIATLRARRNTLGIPMRAVAEHFHRPINAIARLERGQVHDAELATRYYAWLDAQGAA
;
A
#
# COMPACT_ATOMS: atom_id res chain seq x y z
N VAL A 1 54.53 -5.67 42.89
CA VAL A 1 53.80 -4.46 42.44
C VAL A 1 54.41 -3.99 41.13
N GLN A 2 53.84 -4.36 39.98
CA GLN A 2 54.33 -3.98 38.66
C GLN A 2 53.20 -3.38 37.80
N ARG A 3 53.57 -2.33 37.07
CA ARG A 3 52.74 -1.45 36.25
C ARG A 3 52.50 -2.04 34.84
N ARG A 4 51.30 -1.83 34.28
CA ARG A 4 50.98 -1.13 33.00
C ARG A 4 49.62 -1.59 32.40
N PRO A 5 48.86 -0.69 31.76
CA PRO A 5 47.51 -0.96 31.26
C PRO A 5 47.54 -1.66 29.88
N ARG A 6 46.57 -2.55 29.61
CA ARG A 6 46.38 -3.12 28.27
C ARG A 6 45.41 -2.26 27.45
N ARG A 7 45.97 -1.68 26.38
CA ARG A 7 45.27 -1.14 25.21
C ARG A 7 44.25 -2.15 24.68
N GLY A 8 43.08 -1.66 24.28
CA GLY A 8 42.10 -2.47 23.56
C GLY A 8 40.65 -1.98 23.67
N GLN A 9 40.44 -0.68 23.80
CA GLN A 9 39.14 -0.06 23.58
C GLN A 9 38.95 0.04 22.06
N THR A 10 38.44 -1.03 21.45
CA THR A 10 37.93 -1.00 20.07
C THR A 10 36.49 -1.48 20.12
N ASP A 11 35.60 -0.48 20.23
CA ASP A 11 34.36 -0.36 19.48
C ASP A 11 33.85 -1.66 18.85
N ARG A 12 33.23 -2.52 19.66
CA ARG A 12 32.49 -3.66 19.14
C ARG A 12 31.13 -3.16 18.69
N GLY A 13 31.09 -2.83 17.40
CA GLY A 13 29.90 -2.47 16.65
C GLY A 13 28.71 -3.35 17.01
N ILE A 14 27.55 -2.70 17.06
CA ILE A 14 26.23 -3.23 17.40
C ILE A 14 26.02 -4.58 16.72
N GLN A 15 26.28 -5.65 17.47
CA GLN A 15 26.05 -7.02 17.06
C GLN A 15 24.56 -7.29 17.18
N TRP A 16 23.80 -7.17 16.09
CA TRP A 16 22.36 -7.49 16.02
C TRP A 16 22.04 -9.00 16.20
N ARG A 17 22.83 -9.75 16.98
CA ARG A 17 22.52 -11.14 17.28
C ARG A 17 21.47 -11.22 18.39
N GLU A 18 20.26 -11.53 17.93
CA GLU A 18 19.35 -12.49 18.56
C GLU A 18 18.53 -12.02 19.77
N ALA A 19 17.64 -11.04 19.55
CA ALA A 19 16.32 -11.07 20.17
C ALA A 19 15.30 -11.58 19.14
N ARG A 20 15.34 -12.89 18.85
CA ARG A 20 14.30 -13.53 18.04
C ARG A 20 13.08 -13.70 18.95
N ALA A 21 12.11 -12.80 18.81
CA ALA A 21 10.82 -12.92 19.50
C ALA A 21 10.28 -14.36 19.37
N PRO A 22 9.62 -14.91 20.41
CA PRO A 22 9.04 -16.23 20.35
C PRO A 22 8.23 -16.37 19.06
N ARG A 23 8.42 -17.47 18.31
CA ARG A 23 7.54 -17.85 17.20
C ARG A 23 6.18 -18.21 17.78
N GLY A 24 5.42 -17.20 18.20
CA GLY A 24 4.04 -17.36 18.63
C GLY A 24 3.26 -18.01 17.49
N ARG A 25 2.46 -19.04 17.81
CA ARG A 25 1.88 -20.03 16.89
C ARG A 25 0.88 -19.48 15.85
N ARG A 26 0.86 -18.18 15.55
CA ARG A 26 -0.12 -17.56 14.67
C ARG A 26 0.36 -16.27 14.00
N SER A 27 1.59 -16.24 13.49
CA SER A 27 1.89 -15.26 12.42
C SER A 27 0.98 -15.60 11.24
N ASP A 28 0.14 -14.65 10.81
CA ASP A 28 -0.83 -14.87 9.72
C ASP A 28 -0.10 -15.32 8.45
N ARG A 29 -0.31 -16.59 8.09
CA ARG A 29 0.37 -17.22 6.94
C ARG A 29 -0.13 -16.63 5.62
N MET A 30 -1.42 -16.27 5.55
CA MET A 30 -2.01 -15.69 4.35
C MET A 30 -1.47 -14.29 4.12
N ALA A 31 -1.45 -13.44 5.15
CA ALA A 31 -0.86 -12.10 5.07
C ALA A 31 0.62 -12.15 4.68
N ASN A 32 1.40 -13.03 5.31
CA ASN A 32 2.81 -13.20 4.99
C ASN A 32 3.06 -13.67 3.55
N ALA A 33 2.18 -14.53 3.03
CA ALA A 33 2.25 -15.01 1.66
C ALA A 33 1.82 -13.93 0.66
N ALA A 34 0.81 -13.12 0.99
CA ALA A 34 0.42 -11.96 0.19
C ALA A 34 1.56 -10.93 0.08
N LEU A 35 2.19 -10.58 1.21
CA LEU A 35 3.35 -9.68 1.23
C LEU A 35 4.51 -10.23 0.39
N HIS A 36 4.74 -11.54 0.42
CA HIS A 36 5.76 -12.16 -0.41
C HIS A 36 5.43 -12.05 -1.91
N ARG A 37 4.18 -12.33 -2.29
CA ARG A 37 3.71 -12.19 -3.68
C ARG A 37 3.81 -10.76 -4.20
N ILE A 38 3.46 -9.76 -3.38
CA ILE A 38 3.61 -8.35 -3.74
C ILE A 38 5.08 -8.02 -4.06
N VAL A 39 6.02 -8.46 -3.21
CA VAL A 39 7.45 -8.25 -3.44
C VAL A 39 7.90 -8.91 -4.75
N LEU A 40 7.53 -10.16 -4.99
CA LEU A 40 7.86 -10.86 -6.24
C LEU A 40 7.28 -10.15 -7.47
N PHE A 41 6.04 -9.69 -7.39
CA PHE A 41 5.41 -8.95 -8.46
C PHE A 41 6.13 -7.63 -8.76
N ARG A 42 6.50 -6.87 -7.72
CA ARG A 42 7.29 -5.63 -7.87
C ARG A 42 8.63 -5.88 -8.55
N MET A 43 9.31 -6.97 -8.20
CA MET A 43 10.56 -7.37 -8.85
C MET A 43 10.35 -7.77 -10.31
N SER A 44 9.33 -8.58 -10.60
CA SER A 44 9.00 -9.05 -11.96
C SER A 44 8.60 -7.91 -12.89
N ARG A 45 7.79 -6.96 -12.39
CA ARG A 45 7.34 -5.78 -13.13
C ARG A 45 8.35 -4.64 -13.17
N ARG A 46 9.56 -4.83 -12.63
CA ARG A 46 10.61 -3.80 -12.53
C ARG A 46 10.11 -2.48 -11.93
N HIS A 47 9.39 -2.57 -10.81
CA HIS A 47 8.94 -1.39 -10.07
C HIS A 47 10.15 -0.51 -9.70
N PRO A 48 10.27 0.74 -10.21
CA PRO A 48 11.51 1.50 -10.14
C PRO A 48 12.07 1.66 -8.71
N PRO A 49 11.28 2.08 -7.70
CA PRO A 49 11.77 2.20 -6.32
C PRO A 49 12.32 0.90 -5.73
N THR A 50 11.73 -0.24 -6.12
CA THR A 50 12.18 -1.55 -5.65
C THR A 50 13.47 -1.97 -6.33
N MET A 51 13.64 -1.67 -7.62
CA MET A 51 14.86 -1.96 -8.36
C MET A 51 16.03 -1.13 -7.84
N ASP A 52 15.83 0.16 -7.59
CA ASP A 52 16.86 1.05 -7.02
C ASP A 52 17.29 0.57 -5.64
N TYR A 53 16.33 0.16 -4.80
CA TYR A 53 16.61 -0.41 -3.49
C TYR A 53 17.43 -1.70 -3.59
N ILE A 54 17.09 -2.59 -4.51
CA ILE A 54 17.82 -3.84 -4.75
C ILE A 54 19.23 -3.54 -5.21
N ALA A 55 19.42 -2.63 -6.17
CA ALA A 55 20.74 -2.24 -6.68
C ALA A 55 21.62 -1.71 -5.54
N ARG A 56 21.08 -0.78 -4.74
CA ARG A 56 21.78 -0.20 -3.58
C ARG A 56 22.18 -1.26 -2.56
N ARG A 57 21.27 -2.17 -2.16
CA ARG A 57 21.58 -3.23 -1.18
C ARG A 57 22.48 -4.34 -1.74
N THR A 58 22.43 -4.58 -3.04
CA THR A 58 23.35 -5.51 -3.70
C THR A 58 24.78 -4.96 -3.68
N ALA A 59 24.95 -3.65 -3.91
CA ALA A 59 26.26 -2.99 -3.78
C ALA A 59 26.82 -3.05 -2.35
N GLU A 60 25.94 -3.02 -1.34
CA GLU A 60 26.30 -3.25 0.07
C GLU A 60 26.57 -4.73 0.42
N SER A 61 26.62 -5.63 -0.57
CA SER A 61 26.90 -7.07 -0.41
C SER A 61 25.86 -7.84 0.42
N LEU A 62 24.61 -7.36 0.50
CA LEU A 62 23.55 -8.13 1.14
C LEU A 62 23.11 -9.30 0.26
N SER A 63 22.83 -10.45 0.88
CA SER A 63 22.27 -11.59 0.17
C SER A 63 20.86 -11.27 -0.35
N LYS A 64 20.49 -11.87 -1.49
CA LYS A 64 19.14 -11.74 -2.06
C LYS A 64 18.03 -12.06 -1.05
N ARG A 65 18.26 -13.05 -0.17
CA ARG A 65 17.32 -13.44 0.89
C ARG A 65 17.12 -12.32 1.91
N ASP A 66 18.19 -11.63 2.28
CA ASP A 66 18.13 -10.52 3.24
C ASP A 66 17.49 -9.28 2.61
N ILE A 67 17.80 -9.00 1.34
CA ILE A 67 17.14 -7.94 0.56
C ILE A 67 15.63 -8.16 0.52
N ILE A 68 15.17 -9.37 0.17
CA ILE A 68 13.73 -9.70 0.15
C ILE A 68 13.10 -9.51 1.53
N ARG A 69 13.80 -9.87 2.62
CA ARG A 69 13.29 -9.65 3.99
C ARG A 69 13.14 -8.16 4.29
N CYS A 70 14.10 -7.33 3.88
CA CYS A 70 14.00 -5.88 4.02
C CYS A 70 12.86 -5.29 3.17
N LEU A 71 12.69 -5.75 1.93
CA LEU A 71 11.59 -5.35 1.06
C LEU A 71 10.23 -5.70 1.65
N LYS A 72 10.07 -6.91 2.22
CA LYS A 72 8.83 -7.27 2.92
C LYS A 72 8.51 -6.28 4.05
N ARG A 73 9.50 -5.84 4.83
CA ARG A 73 9.29 -4.83 5.89
C ARG A 73 8.91 -3.46 5.31
N TYR A 74 9.49 -3.08 4.17
CA TYR A 74 9.13 -1.85 3.48
C TYR A 74 7.67 -1.88 3.00
N VAL A 75 7.28 -2.96 2.29
CA VAL A 75 5.89 -3.17 1.83
C VAL A 75 4.90 -3.16 2.99
N VAL A 76 5.23 -3.79 4.13
CA VAL A 76 4.37 -3.75 5.31
C VAL A 76 4.13 -2.33 5.80
N ARG A 77 5.16 -1.47 5.80
CA ARG A 77 5.00 -0.06 6.23
C ARG A 77 4.14 0.74 5.26
N GLU A 78 4.30 0.54 3.96
CA GLU A 78 3.44 1.18 2.95
C GLU A 78 1.98 0.74 3.11
N VAL A 79 1.73 -0.56 3.26
CA VAL A 79 0.38 -1.09 3.47
C VAL A 79 -0.22 -0.58 4.76
N TYR A 80 0.56 -0.57 5.85
CA TYR A 80 0.12 -0.01 7.12
C TYR A 80 -0.27 1.46 6.97
N HIS A 81 0.58 2.28 6.34
CA HIS A 81 0.29 3.69 6.09
C HIS A 81 -0.98 3.88 5.26
N ALA A 82 -1.16 3.08 4.19
CA ALA A 82 -2.37 3.14 3.37
C ALA A 82 -3.65 2.75 4.13
N LEU A 83 -3.54 1.87 5.13
CA LEU A 83 -4.67 1.44 5.97
C LEU A 83 -4.97 2.44 7.10
N THR A 84 -3.96 3.08 7.68
CA THR A 84 -4.13 4.03 8.80
C THR A 84 -4.38 5.46 8.36
N HIS A 85 -3.96 5.80 7.14
CA HIS A 85 -4.22 7.08 6.48
C HIS A 85 -4.98 6.82 5.18
N PRO A 86 -6.23 6.34 5.27
CA PRO A 86 -7.05 6.27 4.07
C PRO A 86 -7.19 7.69 3.53
N GLU A 87 -6.87 7.88 2.25
CA GLU A 87 -7.24 9.09 1.54
C GLU A 87 -8.74 9.34 1.79
N PRO A 88 -9.16 10.57 2.11
CA PRO A 88 -10.57 10.90 2.29
C PRO A 88 -11.28 10.58 0.99
N THR A 89 -11.86 9.39 0.94
CA THR A 89 -12.55 8.89 -0.24
C THR A 89 -13.79 9.77 -0.34
N THR A 90 -13.81 10.70 -1.30
CA THR A 90 -15.00 11.53 -1.60
C THR A 90 -16.19 10.61 -1.57
N GLU A 91 -17.11 10.83 -0.63
CA GLU A 91 -17.94 9.83 0.04
C GLU A 91 -18.60 8.75 -0.86
N ILE A 92 -17.89 7.87 -1.59
CA ILE A 92 -18.44 7.03 -2.68
C ILE A 92 -19.76 6.32 -2.29
N ALA A 93 -19.90 5.97 -1.02
CA ALA A 93 -21.12 5.48 -0.40
C ALA A 93 -22.38 6.35 -0.60
N THR A 94 -22.26 7.69 -0.65
CA THR A 94 -23.36 8.65 -0.83
C THR A 94 -23.69 8.93 -2.30
N LEU A 95 -22.82 8.58 -3.27
CA LEU A 95 -23.09 8.75 -4.72
C LEU A 95 -24.39 8.07 -5.15
N ARG A 96 -24.57 6.80 -4.73
CA ARG A 96 -25.76 6.02 -5.08
C ARG A 96 -27.03 6.63 -4.49
N ALA A 97 -26.97 7.04 -3.22
CA ALA A 97 -28.09 7.66 -2.54
C ALA A 97 -28.47 8.98 -3.23
N ARG A 98 -27.47 9.83 -3.51
CA ARG A 98 -27.67 11.12 -4.16
C ARG A 98 -28.22 11.01 -5.57
N ARG A 99 -27.68 10.09 -6.38
CA ARG A 99 -28.22 9.76 -7.71
C ARG A 99 -29.69 9.34 -7.62
N ASN A 100 -30.03 8.48 -6.66
CA ASN A 100 -31.40 8.02 -6.48
C ASN A 100 -32.34 9.16 -6.04
N THR A 101 -31.91 10.06 -5.14
CA THR A 101 -32.70 11.22 -4.71
C THR A 101 -33.01 12.15 -5.88
N LEU A 102 -32.08 12.34 -6.81
CA LEU A 102 -32.28 13.13 -8.03
C LEU A 102 -33.07 12.38 -9.12
N GLY A 103 -33.45 11.13 -8.89
CA GLY A 103 -34.16 10.32 -9.90
C GLY A 103 -33.32 9.95 -11.13
N ILE A 104 -32.00 10.14 -11.07
CA ILE A 104 -31.11 9.94 -12.23
C ILE A 104 -30.87 8.43 -12.43
N PRO A 105 -31.16 7.86 -13.61
CA PRO A 105 -30.85 6.46 -13.88
C PRO A 105 -29.34 6.29 -14.05
N MET A 106 -28.80 5.13 -13.62
CA MET A 106 -27.37 4.84 -13.73
C MET A 106 -26.86 4.82 -15.18
N ARG A 107 -27.77 4.64 -16.17
CA ARG A 107 -27.48 4.79 -17.61
C ARG A 107 -27.06 6.22 -17.96
N ALA A 108 -27.75 7.23 -17.47
CA ALA A 108 -27.43 8.64 -17.76
C ALA A 108 -26.03 9.01 -17.25
N VAL A 109 -25.66 8.49 -16.08
CA VAL A 109 -24.30 8.65 -15.53
C VAL A 109 -23.25 7.96 -16.40
N ALA A 110 -23.52 6.71 -16.78
CA ALA A 110 -22.64 5.93 -17.64
C ALA A 110 -22.39 6.61 -18.99
N GLU A 111 -23.44 7.15 -19.60
CA GLU A 111 -23.37 7.93 -20.84
C GLU A 111 -22.55 9.21 -20.66
N HIS A 112 -22.79 9.97 -19.59
CA HIS A 112 -22.06 11.22 -19.30
C HIS A 112 -20.55 11.00 -19.12
N PHE A 113 -20.16 9.95 -18.38
CA PHE A 113 -18.74 9.65 -18.14
C PHE A 113 -18.10 8.76 -19.23
N HIS A 114 -18.87 8.39 -20.25
CA HIS A 114 -18.45 7.44 -21.29
C HIS A 114 -17.86 6.14 -20.71
N ARG A 115 -18.53 5.62 -19.67
CA ARG A 115 -18.15 4.37 -18.99
C ARG A 115 -19.24 3.32 -19.15
N PRO A 116 -18.89 2.02 -19.19
CA PRO A 116 -19.90 0.98 -19.14
C PRO A 116 -20.64 1.06 -17.79
N ILE A 117 -21.94 0.74 -17.80
CA ILE A 117 -22.80 0.77 -16.59
C ILE A 117 -22.17 -0.02 -15.43
N ASN A 118 -21.53 -1.15 -15.73
CA ASN A 118 -20.84 -1.98 -14.73
C ASN A 118 -19.69 -1.25 -14.03
N ALA A 119 -18.98 -0.35 -14.70
CA ALA A 119 -17.90 0.43 -14.07
C ALA A 119 -18.47 1.41 -13.05
N ILE A 120 -19.55 2.13 -13.41
CA ILE A 120 -20.26 3.03 -12.49
C ILE A 120 -20.85 2.24 -11.32
N ALA A 121 -21.48 1.09 -11.58
CA ALA A 121 -22.05 0.25 -10.53
C ALA A 121 -21.00 -0.35 -9.59
N ARG A 122 -19.78 -0.61 -10.06
CA ARG A 122 -18.66 -1.04 -9.21
C ARG A 122 -18.09 0.11 -8.39
N LEU A 123 -18.02 1.30 -8.98
CA LEU A 123 -17.66 2.53 -8.30
C LEU A 123 -18.65 2.81 -7.16
N GLU A 124 -19.97 2.89 -7.43
CA GLU A 124 -21.01 3.14 -6.42
C GLU A 124 -21.03 2.12 -5.27
N ARG A 125 -20.51 0.90 -5.49
CA ARG A 125 -20.40 -0.15 -4.47
C ARG A 125 -19.04 -0.14 -3.73
N GLY A 126 -18.16 0.80 -4.05
CA GLY A 126 -16.80 0.87 -3.47
C GLY A 126 -15.91 -0.32 -3.87
N GLN A 127 -16.24 -1.06 -4.94
CA GLN A 127 -15.43 -2.19 -5.41
C GLN A 127 -14.23 -1.75 -6.26
N VAL A 128 -14.27 -0.51 -6.74
CA VAL A 128 -13.20 0.15 -7.46
C VAL A 128 -12.99 1.50 -6.80
N HIS A 129 -11.75 1.78 -6.42
CA HIS A 129 -11.35 3.07 -5.88
C HIS A 129 -10.76 3.90 -7.03
N ASP A 130 -11.61 4.66 -7.70
CA ASP A 130 -11.22 5.66 -8.69
C ASP A 130 -11.60 7.03 -8.10
N ALA A 131 -10.62 7.67 -7.46
CA ALA A 131 -10.84 8.91 -6.73
C ALA A 131 -11.20 10.07 -7.66
N GLU A 132 -10.55 10.17 -8.81
CA GLU A 132 -10.79 11.23 -9.80
C GLU A 132 -12.21 11.14 -10.36
N LEU A 133 -12.62 9.93 -10.77
CA LEU A 133 -13.98 9.70 -11.26
C LEU A 133 -15.01 9.97 -10.17
N ALA A 134 -14.75 9.57 -8.92
CA ALA A 134 -15.65 9.86 -7.81
C ALA A 134 -15.83 11.37 -7.60
N THR A 135 -14.75 12.16 -7.58
CA THR A 135 -14.82 13.62 -7.44
C THR A 135 -15.60 14.26 -8.57
N ARG A 136 -15.32 13.89 -9.84
CA ARG A 136 -16.06 14.41 -10.99
C ARG A 136 -17.53 14.02 -10.98
N TYR A 137 -17.84 12.81 -10.52
CA TYR A 137 -19.21 12.32 -10.39
C TYR A 137 -19.98 13.09 -9.31
N TYR A 138 -19.37 13.39 -8.17
CA TYR A 138 -19.97 14.29 -7.18
C TYR A 138 -20.30 15.66 -7.75
N ALA A 139 -19.33 16.32 -8.36
CA ALA A 139 -19.53 17.66 -8.93
C ALA A 139 -20.65 17.69 -9.98
N TRP A 140 -20.76 16.63 -10.78
CA TRP A 140 -21.84 16.49 -11.75
C TRP A 140 -23.20 16.32 -11.07
N LEU A 141 -23.33 15.46 -10.06
CA LEU A 141 -24.59 15.31 -9.29
C LEU A 141 -24.98 16.61 -8.58
N ASP A 142 -24.02 17.37 -8.07
CA ASP A 142 -24.26 18.67 -7.44
C ASP A 142 -24.84 19.68 -8.43
N ALA A 143 -24.30 19.71 -9.65
CA ALA A 143 -24.82 20.56 -10.72
C ALA A 143 -26.26 20.18 -11.15
N GLN A 144 -26.61 18.90 -11.10
CA GLN A 144 -27.97 18.43 -11.43
C GLN A 144 -29.00 18.74 -10.35
N GLY A 145 -28.59 18.85 -9.08
CA GLY A 145 -29.48 19.18 -7.97
C GLY A 145 -29.65 20.69 -7.72
N ALA A 146 -28.85 21.52 -8.37
CA ALA A 146 -28.93 22.98 -8.30
C ALA A 146 -29.86 23.61 -9.36
N ALA A 147 -30.45 22.79 -10.24
CA ALA A 147 -31.41 23.16 -11.28
C ALA A 147 -32.83 22.73 -10.88
#